data_AF-A0A3L8BML2-F1
#
_entry.id   AF-A0A3L8BML2-F1
#
_cell.length_a   1.000
_cell.length_b   1.000
_cell.length_c   1.000
_cell.angle_alpha   90.00
_cell.angle_beta   90.00
_cell.angle_gamma   90.00
#
_symmetry.space_group_name_H-M   'P 1'
#
loop_
_entity.id
_entity.type
_entity.pdbx_description
1 polymer ?
#
loop_
_entity_poly.entity_id
_entity_poly.type
_entity_poly.pdbx_seq_one_letter_code
_entity_poly.pdbx_strand_id
1 'polypeptide(L)' 'MIGNGHPYGSTGYVILEEGEINPVTLQLDVRHYLVVKPSGEQVSGSFSFSEAQQFIQQQELKNK' A
#
# COMPACT_ATOMS: atom_id res chain seq x y z
N MET A 1 3.33 -5.23 11.17
CA MET A 1 1.88 -5.30 11.41
C MET A 1 1.20 -4.51 10.32
N ILE A 2 0.06 -5.02 9.81
CA ILE A 2 -0.74 -4.28 8.84
C ILE A 2 -1.73 -3.39 9.60
N GLY A 3 -1.70 -2.10 9.28
CA GLY A 3 -2.60 -1.10 9.83
C GLY A 3 -3.89 -1.01 9.04
N ASN A 4 -3.98 0.03 8.21
CA ASN A 4 -5.12 0.26 7.34
C ASN A 4 -4.82 -0.14 5.89
N GLY A 5 -5.90 -0.45 5.17
CA GLY A 5 -5.89 -0.64 3.72
C GLY A 5 -6.65 0.48 3.02
N HIS A 6 -6.01 1.09 2.04
CA HIS A 6 -6.55 2.18 1.23
C HIS A 6 -6.82 1.67 -0.18
N PRO A 7 -8.08 1.43 -0.59
CA PRO A 7 -8.38 1.09 -1.97
C PRO A 7 -7.98 2.26 -2.88
N TYR A 8 -7.32 1.96 -4.00
CA TYR A 8 -6.78 2.99 -4.89
C TYR A 8 -6.87 2.57 -6.36
N GLY A 9 -7.13 3.56 -7.22
CA GLY A 9 -7.35 3.35 -8.65
C GLY A 9 -8.76 2.86 -8.97
N SER A 10 -8.93 2.36 -10.19
CA SER A 10 -10.20 1.81 -10.71
C SER A 10 -10.19 0.29 -10.87
N THR A 11 -9.01 -0.33 -10.79
CA THR A 11 -8.82 -1.76 -11.08
C THR A 11 -8.81 -2.65 -9.84
N GLY A 12 -8.95 -2.08 -8.63
CA GLY A 12 -9.06 -2.85 -7.38
C GLY A 12 -7.73 -3.07 -6.65
N TYR A 13 -6.74 -2.20 -6.86
CA TYR A 13 -5.52 -2.20 -6.06
C TYR A 13 -5.79 -1.69 -4.65
N VAL A 14 -5.01 -2.15 -3.68
CA VAL A 14 -5.06 -1.70 -2.29
C VAL A 14 -3.67 -1.34 -1.81
N ILE A 15 -3.54 -0.17 -1.18
CA ILE A 15 -2.32 0.27 -0.53
C ILE A 15 -2.44 -0.07 0.96
N LEU A 16 -1.55 -0.89 1.49
CA LEU A 16 -1.55 -1.30 2.89
C LEU A 16 -0.48 -0.54 3.67
N GLU A 17 -0.83 -0.06 4.87
CA GLU A 17 0.13 0.45 5.85
C GLU A 17 0.84 -0.72 6.53
N GLU A 18 2.17 -0.72 6.47
CA GLU A 18 2.98 -1.64 7.27
C GLU A 18 3.86 -0.86 8.25
N GLY A 19 3.81 -1.29 9.51
CA GLY A 19 4.53 -0.64 10.59
C GLY A 19 4.66 -1.49 11.84
N GLU A 20 5.11 -0.82 12.90
CA GLU A 20 5.25 -1.38 14.24
C GLU A 20 4.33 -0.61 15.20
N ILE A 21 3.78 -1.31 16.19
CA ILE A 21 3.01 -0.63 17.23
C ILE A 21 4.00 -0.01 18.21
N ASN A 22 3.84 1.29 18.44
CA ASN A 22 4.58 2.00 19.46
C ASN A 22 4.12 1.53 20.84
N PRO A 23 5.00 0.95 21.68
CA PRO A 23 4.59 0.39 22.97
C PRO A 23 4.18 1.46 24.00
N VAL A 24 4.51 2.74 23.76
CA VAL A 24 4.20 3.84 24.67
C VAL A 24 2.85 4.47 24.30
N THR A 25 2.63 4.77 23.02
CA THR A 25 1.39 5.42 22.56
C THR A 25 0.31 4.44 22.14
N LEU A 26 0.68 3.16 21.94
CA LEU A 26 -0.17 2.08 21.38
C LEU A 26 -0.69 2.39 19.98
N GLN A 27 -0.12 3.39 19.30
CA GLN A 27 -0.43 3.74 17.91
C GLN A 27 0.47 2.97 16.96
N LEU A 28 0.00 2.81 15.72
CA LEU A 28 0.81 2.24 14.66
C LEU A 28 1.74 3.30 14.08
N ASP A 29 3.04 3.10 14.24
CA ASP A 29 4.06 3.87 13.55
C ASP A 29 4.27 3.25 12.16
N VAL A 30 3.66 3.87 11.15
CA VAL A 30 3.75 3.43 9.74
C VAL A 30 5.18 3.64 9.26
N ARG A 31 5.84 2.55 8.83
CA ARG A 31 7.20 2.61 8.29
C ARG A 31 7.22 2.74 6.79
N HIS A 32 6.34 2.00 6.12
CA HIS A 32 6.22 2.00 4.69
C HIS A 32 4.85 1.47 4.27
N TYR A 33 4.60 1.51 2.97
CA TYR A 33 3.38 1.06 2.35
C TYR A 33 3.66 -0.09 1.40
N LEU A 34 2.71 -1.01 1.32
CA LEU A 34 2.72 -2.14 0.41
C LEU A 34 1.61 -1.93 -0.61
N VAL A 35 1.83 -2.40 -1.83
CA VAL A 35 0.79 -2.41 -2.87
C VAL A 35 0.33 -3.85 -3.07
N VAL A 36 -0.98 -4.07 -2.98
CA VAL A 36 -1.61 -5.35 -3.27
C VAL A 36 -2.40 -5.23 -4.57
N LYS A 37 -2.14 -6.17 -5.48
CA LYS A 37 -2.81 -6.27 -6.77
C LYS A 37 -4.26 -6.74 -6.57
N PRO A 38 -5.14 -6.54 -7.56
CA PRO A 38 -6.51 -7.07 -7.53
C PRO A 38 -6.57 -8.61 -7.43
N SER A 39 -5.49 -9.29 -7.83
CA SER A 39 -5.33 -10.74 -7.65
C SER A 39 -5.08 -11.17 -6.20
N GLY A 40 -4.89 -10.24 -5.28
CA GLY A 40 -4.50 -10.49 -3.89
C GLY A 40 -2.99 -10.66 -3.69
N GLU A 41 -2.19 -10.59 -4.75
CA GLU A 41 -0.73 -10.69 -4.67
C GLU A 41 -0.12 -9.35 -4.27
N GLN A 42 0.80 -9.37 -3.30
CA GLN A 42 1.60 -8.20 -2.95
C GLN A 42 2.66 -7.92 -4.03
N VAL A 43 2.82 -6.65 -4.40
CA VAL A 43 3.92 -6.17 -5.22
C VAL A 43 5.18 -6.14 -4.38
N SER A 44 6.26 -6.74 -4.87
CA SER A 44 7.56 -6.70 -4.22
C SER A 44 8.07 -5.28 -4.03
N GLY A 45 8.52 -4.97 -2.83
CA GLY A 45 9.07 -3.68 -2.46
C GLY A 45 8.31 -3.02 -1.30
N SER A 46 8.88 -1.93 -0.83
CA SER A 46 8.31 -1.05 0.18
C SER A 46 8.24 0.33 -0.43
N PHE A 47 7.08 0.98 -0.32
CA PHE A 47 6.80 2.25 -0.97
C PHE A 47 6.53 3.32 0.07
N SER A 48 6.76 4.59 -0.26
CA SER A 48 5.99 5.68 0.34
C SER A 48 4.56 5.68 -0.22
N PHE A 49 3.63 6.36 0.47
CA PHE A 49 2.24 6.41 0.01
C PHE A 49 2.11 7.01 -1.39
N SER A 50 2.85 8.09 -1.68
CA SER A 50 2.86 8.72 -3.00
C SER A 50 3.47 7.82 -4.08
N GLU A 51 4.54 7.07 -3.77
CA GLU A 51 5.14 6.14 -4.73
C GLU A 51 4.19 4.97 -5.04
N ALA A 52 3.48 4.46 -4.03
CA ALA A 52 2.47 3.43 -4.21
C ALA A 52 1.34 3.89 -5.15
N GLN A 53 0.86 5.11 -4.96
CA GLN A 53 -0.16 5.71 -5.85
C GLN A 53 0.36 5.86 -7.29
N GLN A 54 1.57 6.38 -7.47
CA GLN A 54 2.19 6.54 -8.78
C GLN A 54 2.42 5.20 -9.47
N PHE A 55 2.87 4.18 -8.73
CA PHE A 55 3.03 2.83 -9.25
C PHE A 55 1.70 2.27 -9.80
N ILE A 56 0.62 2.38 -9.02
CA ILE A 56 -0.70 1.90 -9.44
C ILE A 56 -1.18 2.66 -10.69
N GLN A 57 -1.07 3.99 -10.70
CA GLN A 57 -1.46 4.79 -11.88
C GLN A 57 -0.71 4.38 -13.14
N GLN A 58 0.62 4.18 -13.05
CA GLN A 58 1.41 3.72 -14.19
C GLN A 58 0.98 2.33 -14.67
N GLN A 59 0.61 1.44 -13.75
CA GLN A 59 0.19 0.11 -14.11
C GLN A 59 -1.21 0.09 -14.75
N GLU A 60 -2.12 0.93 -14.29
CA GLU A 60 -3.43 1.12 -14.93
C GLU A 60 -3.31 1.75 -16.32
N LEU A 61 -2.36 2.69 -16.51
CA LEU A 61 -2.07 3.30 -17.81
C LEU A 61 -1.50 2.29 -18.81
N LYS A 62 -0.65 1.35 -18.36
CA LYS A 62 -0.07 0.31 -19.22
C LYS A 62 -1.06 -0.78 -19.63
N ASN A 63 -2.07 -1.02 -18.81
CA ASN A 63 -3.10 -2.04 -19.05
C ASN A 63 -4.33 -1.48 -19.81
N LYS A 64 -4.28 -0.22 -20.26
CA LYS A 64 -5.25 0.39 -21.18
C LYS A 64 -4.81 0.23 -22.63
#